data_AF-A0A1H4MSK8-F1
#
_entry.id   AF-A0A1H4MSK8-F1
#
_cell.length_a   1.000
_cell.length_b   1.000
_cell.length_c   1.000
_cell.angle_alpha   90.00
_cell.angle_beta   90.00
_cell.angle_gamma   90.00
#
_symmetry.space_group_name_H-M   'P 1'
#
loop_
_entity.id
_entity.type
_entity.pdbx_description
1 polymer ?
#
loop_
_entity_poly.entity_id
_entity_poly.type
_entity_poly.pdbx_seq_one_letter_code
_entity_poly.pdbx_strand_id
1 'polypeptide(L)' 'MARTVQLSDEQCAAIIRAGFALEPGAREILRRRVIEKLAAVPEIGDGCVFRACRSIQRQLFVPPPDVSQGPRVFQKLR' A
#
# COMPACT_ATOMS: atom_id res chain seq x y z
N MET A 1 13.69 -8.90 20.50
CA MET A 1 13.37 -7.57 21.06
C MET A 1 12.76 -6.74 19.94
N ALA A 2 11.47 -6.40 20.00
CA ALA A 2 10.86 -5.53 19.00
C ALA A 2 11.35 -4.09 19.26
N ARG A 3 12.02 -3.49 18.28
CA ARG A 3 12.48 -2.11 18.37
C ARG A 3 11.29 -1.17 18.17
N THR A 4 11.05 -0.29 19.14
CA THR A 4 10.06 0.78 19.01
C THR A 4 10.54 1.79 17.98
N VAL A 5 9.73 2.06 16.96
CA VAL A 5 10.01 3.06 15.94
C VAL A 5 9.35 4.36 16.34
N GLN A 6 10.12 5.44 16.49
CA GLN A 6 9.57 6.78 16.66
C GLN A 6 9.35 7.40 15.28
N LEU A 7 8.13 7.86 15.04
CA LEU A 7 7.71 8.49 13.79
C LEU A 7 7.19 9.89 14.09
N SER A 8 7.55 10.85 13.25
CA SER A 8 6.92 12.17 13.26
C SER A 8 5.46 12.08 12.81
N ASP A 9 4.64 13.08 13.16
CA ASP A 9 3.23 13.14 12.74
C ASP A 9 3.08 13.06 11.21
N GLU A 10 3.93 13.77 10.47
CA GLU A 10 3.97 13.73 9.01
C GLU A 10 4.24 12.33 8.46
N GLN A 11 5.11 11.56 9.12
CA GLN A 11 5.43 10.19 8.73
C GLN A 11 4.27 9.25 9.02
N CYS A 12 3.59 9.43 10.16
CA CYS A 12 2.34 8.73 10.47
C CYS A 12 1.27 9.03 9.42
N ALA A 13 1.08 10.31 9.08
CA ALA A 13 0.13 10.74 8.06
C ALA A 13 0.45 10.12 6.68
N ALA A 14 1.72 10.04 6.30
CA ALA A 14 2.15 9.41 5.06
C ALA A 14 1.78 7.91 4.99
N ILE A 15 1.95 7.17 6.09
CA ILE A 15 1.58 5.74 6.16
C ILE A 15 0.06 5.59 6.02
N ILE A 16 -0.73 6.44 6.69
CA ILE A 16 -2.19 6.42 6.61
C ILE A 16 -2.65 6.69 5.18
N ARG A 17 -2.10 7.74 4.54
CA ARG A 17 -2.42 8.10 3.15
C ARG A 17 -2.07 6.98 2.16
N ALA A 18 -0.97 6.26 2.37
CA ALA A 18 -0.61 5.10 1.55
C ALA A 18 -1.63 3.96 1.66
N GLY A 19 -2.36 3.85 2.78
CA GLY A 19 -3.42 2.87 2.95
C GLY A 19 -4.69 3.16 2.14
N PHE A 20 -4.94 4.40 1.70
CA PHE A 20 -6.21 4.73 1.02
C PHE A 20 -6.41 4.03 -0.32
N ALA A 21 -5.33 3.71 -1.02
CA ALA A 21 -5.40 2.97 -2.29
C ALA A 21 -5.58 1.45 -2.10
N LEU A 22 -5.70 0.98 -0.85
CA LEU A 22 -5.84 -0.43 -0.51
C LEU A 22 -7.20 -0.74 0.09
N GLU A 23 -7.64 -1.98 -0.14
CA GLU A 23 -8.80 -2.61 0.52
C GLU A 23 -8.64 -2.56 2.05
N PRO A 24 -9.73 -2.47 2.84
CA PRO A 24 -9.67 -2.33 4.30
C PRO A 24 -8.76 -3.35 4.99
N GLY A 25 -8.85 -4.63 4.59
CA GLY A 25 -8.00 -5.70 5.15
C GLY A 25 -6.51 -5.55 4.81
N ALA A 26 -6.18 -4.95 3.68
CA ALA A 26 -4.80 -4.72 3.25
C ALA A 26 -4.16 -3.49 3.93
N ARG A 27 -4.96 -2.56 4.50
CA ARG A 27 -4.45 -1.37 5.21
C ARG A 27 -3.70 -1.73 6.48
N GLU A 28 -4.24 -2.65 7.26
CA GLU A 28 -3.59 -3.11 8.50
C GLU A 28 -2.30 -3.87 8.19
N ILE A 29 -2.32 -4.71 7.15
CA ILE A 29 -1.14 -5.43 6.66
C ILE A 29 -0.05 -4.44 6.22
N LEU A 30 -0.42 -3.38 5.49
CA LEU A 30 0.52 -2.33 5.09
C LEU A 30 1.15 -1.68 6.32
N ARG A 31 0.34 -1.25 7.30
CA ARG A 31 0.85 -0.57 8.50
C ARG A 31 1.84 -1.44 9.27
N ARG A 32 1.50 -2.70 9.50
CA ARG A 32 2.35 -3.66 10.22
C ARG A 32 3.68 -3.87 9.49
N ARG A 33 3.62 -4.17 8.18
CA ARG A 33 4.83 -4.42 7.37
C ARG A 33 5.73 -3.18 7.26
N VAL A 34 5.15 -1.98 7.20
CA VAL A 34 5.94 -0.74 7.17
C VAL A 34 6.70 -0.58 8.49
N ILE A 35 6.02 -0.78 9.63
CA ILE A 35 6.67 -0.69 10.95
C ILE A 35 7.78 -1.73 11.08
N GLU A 36 7.54 -2.99 10.69
CA GLU A 36 8.56 -4.04 10.71
C GLU A 36 9.79 -3.67 9.86
N LYS A 37 9.56 -3.12 8.66
CA LYS A 37 10.62 -2.70 7.75
C LYS A 37 11.41 -1.51 8.29
N LEU A 38 10.75 -0.57 8.97
CA LEU A 38 11.39 0.59 9.61
C LEU A 38 12.13 0.19 10.90
N ALA A 39 11.63 -0.80 11.63
CA ALA A 39 12.31 -1.33 12.82
C ALA A 39 13.64 -2.02 12.46
N ALA A 40 13.73 -2.61 11.26
CA ALA A 40 14.91 -3.31 10.77
C ALA A 40 16.04 -2.39 10.27
N VAL A 41 15.78 -1.10 10.03
CA VAL A 41 16.82 -0.15 9.61
C VAL A 41 17.45 0.55 10.82
N PRO A 42 18.78 0.71 10.89
CA PRO A 42 19.44 1.34 12.03
C PRO A 42 19.01 2.81 12.19
N GLU A 43 18.89 3.53 11.08
CA GLU A 43 18.48 4.92 11.05
C GLU A 43 17.35 5.14 10.02
N ILE A 44 16.34 5.92 10.39
CA ILE A 44 15.26 6.31 9.49
C ILE A 44 15.66 7.63 8.83
N GLY A 45 16.31 7.51 7.68
CA GLY A 45 16.68 8.65 6.85
C GLY A 45 15.51 9.20 6.03
N ASP A 46 15.80 10.26 5.29
CA ASP A 46 14.81 10.96 4.48
C ASP A 46 14.22 10.06 3.37
N GLY A 47 12.90 10.08 3.25
CA GLY A 47 12.15 9.24 2.32
C GLY A 47 12.13 7.73 2.63
N CYS A 48 12.70 7.24 3.75
CA CYS A 48 12.64 5.82 4.13
C CYS A 48 11.19 5.33 4.27
N VAL A 49 10.34 6.12 4.92
CA VAL A 49 8.90 5.83 5.09
C VAL A 49 8.21 5.72 3.74
N PHE A 50 8.43 6.69 2.86
CA PHE A 50 7.84 6.70 1.52
C PHE A 50 8.27 5.47 0.70
N ARG A 51 9.56 5.12 0.72
CA ARG A 51 10.08 3.94 0.01
C ARG A 51 9.50 2.64 0.59
N ALA A 52 9.38 2.53 1.91
CA ALA A 52 8.77 1.37 2.56
C ALA A 52 7.29 1.23 2.19
N CYS A 53 6.51 2.30 2.30
CA CYS A 53 5.12 2.34 1.87
C CYS A 53 4.96 1.94 0.40
N ARG A 54 5.69 2.59 -0.53
CA ARG A 54 5.62 2.29 -1.96
C ARG A 54 5.95 0.82 -2.26
N SER A 55 6.98 0.28 -1.61
CA SER A 55 7.41 -1.11 -1.80
C SER A 55 6.33 -2.11 -1.35
N ILE A 56 5.66 -1.85 -0.22
CA ILE A 56 4.65 -2.75 0.35
C ILE A 56 3.31 -2.58 -0.36
N GLN A 57 2.93 -1.34 -0.67
CA GLN A 57 1.71 -1.03 -1.40
C GLN A 57 1.69 -1.74 -2.77
N ARG A 58 2.82 -1.78 -3.49
CA ARG A 58 2.94 -2.55 -4.75
C ARG A 58 2.72 -4.06 -4.59
N GLN A 59 2.98 -4.61 -3.41
CA GLN A 59 2.76 -6.04 -3.13
C GLN A 59 1.32 -6.34 -2.73
N LEU A 60 0.61 -5.35 -2.17
CA LEU A 60 -0.75 -5.49 -1.66
C LEU A 60 -1.81 -4.94 -2.61
N PHE A 61 -1.41 -4.14 -3.59
CA PHE A 61 -2.32 -3.56 -4.56
C PHE A 61 -2.87 -4.67 -5.46
N VAL A 62 -4.19 -4.82 -5.41
CA VAL A 62 -4.95 -5.66 -6.34
C VAL A 62 -5.63 -4.70 -7.32
N PRO A 63 -5.31 -4.75 -8.62
CA PRO A 63 -6.02 -3.94 -9.59
C PRO A 63 -7.50 -4.34 -9.59
N PRO A 64 -8.42 -3.36 -9.75
CA PRO A 64 -9.82 -3.70 -9.92
C PRO A 64 -9.98 -4.63 -11.14
N PRO A 65 -10.95 -5.56 -11.11
CA PRO A 65 -11.22 -6.42 -12.26
C PRO A 65 -11.50 -5.54 -13.48
N ASP A 66 -10.87 -5.90 -14.61
CA ASP A 66 -10.93 -5.12 -15.85
C ASP A 66 -12.38 -5.01 -16.32
N VAL A 67 -12.94 -3.79 -16.31
CA VAL A 67 -14.31 -3.52 -16.75
C VAL A 67 -14.47 -3.50 -18.28
N SER A 68 -13.44 -3.87 -19.06
CA SER A 68 -13.50 -3.85 -20.54
C SER A 68 -14.20 -5.04 -21.19
N GLN A 69 -14.88 -5.91 -20.44
CA GLN A 69 -15.74 -6.96 -21.00
C GLN A 69 -17.21 -6.56 -20.87
N GLY A 70 -17.60 -5.44 -21.49
CA GLY A 70 -19.01 -5.22 -21.82
C GLY A 70 -19.51 -6.34 -22.74
N PRO A 71 -20.79 -6.75 -22.67
CA PRO A 71 -21.30 -7.83 -23.50
C PRO A 71 -21.11 -7.44 -24.97
N ARG A 72 -20.23 -8.18 -25.69
CA ARG A 72 -20.13 -8.11 -27.14
C ARG A 72 -21.40 -8.72 -27.73
N VAL A 73 -22.47 -7.95 -27.76
CA VAL A 73 -23.66 -8.26 -28.56
C VAL A 73 -23.25 -8.08 -30.01
N PHE A 74 -22.65 -9.13 -30.59
CA PHE A 74 -22.56 -9.26 -32.03
C PHE A 74 -23.97 -9.54 -32.55
N GLN A 75 -24.75 -8.48 -32.76
CA GLN A 75 -25.98 -8.60 -33.51
C GLN A 75 -25.60 -8.80 -34.98
N LYS A 76 -25.65 -10.07 -35.39
CA LYS A 76 -25.48 -10.50 -36.78
C LYS A 76 -26.68 -9.96 -37.55
N LEU A 77 -26.54 -8.81 -38.22
CA LEU A 77 -27.51 -8.36 -39.20
C LEU A 77 -27.58 -9.42 -40.31
N ARG A 78 -28.73 -10.06 -40.47
CA ARG A 78 -29.11 -10.79 -41.68
C ARG A 78 -30.06 -9.93 -42.49
#